data_AF-A0A1S8YKV4-F1
#
_entry.id   AF-A0A1S8YKV4-F1
#
_cell.length_a   1.000
_cell.length_b   1.000
_cell.length_c   1.000
_cell.angle_alpha   90.00
_cell.angle_beta   90.00
_cell.angle_gamma   90.00
#
_symmetry.space_group_name_H-M   'P 1'
#
loop_
_entity.id
_entity.type
_entity.pdbx_description
1 polymer ?
#
loop_
_entity_poly.entity_id
_entity_poly.type
_entity_poly.pdbx_seq_one_letter_code
_entity_poly.pdbx_strand_id
1 'polypeptide(L)'
;MSHQTQLVDISQRVPGARIELKYASDDNITGKPIYRHPRALLHADAAEKLARSAAIARLAGFTLLIYDAYRPTQAQAHLWHACPDPQFVVPVEIGSNHSRGTAVDLTLLDESGEALEMGAGFDDMRAISHSYNPDVPVAAQRNRLLLNAIMFGAGFVGMATEWWHFELPNARDYPLLDDHFDCYPLTR
;
A
#
# COMPACT_ATOMS: atom_id res chain seq x y z
N MET A 1 3.63 22.12 12.14
CA MET A 1 2.79 22.49 10.98
C MET A 1 1.45 21.80 11.17
N SER A 2 0.33 22.48 10.89
CA SER A 2 -1.00 21.85 11.00
C SER A 2 -1.14 20.80 9.91
N HIS A 3 -1.00 19.51 10.25
CA HIS A 3 -1.31 18.43 9.32
C HIS A 3 -2.79 18.55 8.94
N GLN A 4 -3.08 18.95 7.70
CA GLN A 4 -4.46 18.96 7.21
C GLN A 4 -4.95 17.53 7.16
N THR A 5 -5.91 17.17 8.00
CA THR A 5 -6.53 15.83 8.09
C THR A 5 -7.40 15.47 6.86
N GLN A 6 -7.19 16.12 5.72
CA GLN A 6 -7.99 15.92 4.52
C GLN A 6 -7.42 14.75 3.71
N LEU A 7 -8.22 13.69 3.62
CA LEU A 7 -8.01 12.63 2.64
C LEU A 7 -8.44 13.08 1.24
N VAL A 8 -7.65 12.69 0.25
CA VAL A 8 -7.86 12.97 -1.17
C VAL A 8 -7.99 11.65 -1.91
N ASP A 9 -8.89 11.60 -2.88
CA ASP A 9 -9.07 10.43 -3.74
C ASP A 9 -7.90 10.32 -4.74
N ILE A 10 -7.26 9.15 -4.79
CA ILE A 10 -6.10 8.90 -5.65
C ILE A 10 -6.45 9.18 -7.11
N SER A 11 -7.67 8.84 -7.56
CA SER A 11 -8.09 9.03 -8.95
C SER A 11 -8.07 10.50 -9.39
N GLN A 12 -8.25 11.44 -8.45
CA GLN A 12 -8.23 12.88 -8.72
C GLN A 12 -6.82 13.44 -8.84
N ARG A 13 -5.83 12.83 -8.15
CA ARG A 13 -4.44 13.31 -8.11
C ARG A 13 -3.52 12.52 -9.05
N VAL A 14 -3.87 11.27 -9.34
CA VAL A 14 -3.09 10.33 -10.12
C VAL A 14 -3.99 9.60 -11.12
N PRO A 15 -4.60 10.31 -12.09
CA PRO A 15 -5.63 9.76 -12.98
C PRO A 15 -5.14 8.61 -13.88
N GLY A 16 -3.82 8.47 -14.06
CA GLY A 16 -3.22 7.36 -14.82
C GLY A 16 -2.93 6.10 -14.01
N ALA A 17 -3.08 6.13 -12.67
CA ALA A 17 -2.84 4.94 -11.86
C ALA A 17 -3.99 3.93 -12.01
N ARG A 18 -3.64 2.64 -12.07
CA ARG A 18 -4.60 1.54 -11.93
C ARG A 18 -4.85 1.29 -10.45
N ILE A 19 -6.11 1.13 -10.09
CA ILE A 19 -6.53 0.85 -8.71
C ILE A 19 -7.24 -0.50 -8.69
N GLU A 20 -6.73 -1.40 -7.83
CA GLU A 20 -7.26 -2.74 -7.56
C GLU A 20 -7.15 -3.02 -6.06
N LEU A 21 -8.05 -2.41 -5.28
CA LEU A 21 -8.01 -2.52 -3.82
C LEU A 21 -8.23 -3.98 -3.39
N LYS A 22 -7.16 -4.66 -2.97
CA LYS A 22 -7.13 -6.11 -2.68
C LYS A 22 -8.06 -6.49 -1.52
N TYR A 23 -8.17 -5.61 -0.53
CA TYR A 23 -9.09 -5.81 0.58
C TYR A 23 -10.58 -5.59 0.22
N ALA A 24 -10.91 -5.22 -1.02
CA ALA A 24 -12.27 -5.21 -1.55
C ALA A 24 -12.67 -6.53 -2.25
N SER A 25 -11.74 -7.48 -2.43
CA SER A 25 -11.98 -8.81 -2.99
C SER A 25 -11.57 -9.91 -1.99
N ASP A 26 -11.64 -11.17 -2.40
CA ASP A 26 -11.12 -12.34 -1.65
C ASP A 26 -9.62 -12.60 -1.87
N ASP A 27 -8.98 -11.84 -2.75
CA ASP A 27 -7.54 -11.92 -3.04
C ASP A 27 -6.70 -11.12 -2.03
N ASN A 28 -6.72 -11.56 -0.77
CA ASN A 28 -5.94 -11.02 0.34
C ASN A 28 -5.76 -12.09 1.44
N ILE A 29 -4.97 -11.81 2.48
CA ILE A 29 -4.68 -12.79 3.55
C ILE A 29 -5.90 -13.39 4.25
N THR A 30 -7.05 -12.72 4.23
CA THR A 30 -8.27 -13.19 4.90
C THR A 30 -9.10 -14.15 4.03
N GLY A 31 -8.82 -14.21 2.72
CA GLY A 31 -9.59 -14.98 1.75
C GLY A 31 -11.03 -14.48 1.55
N LYS A 32 -11.35 -13.25 2.00
CA LYS A 32 -12.69 -12.63 1.93
C LYS A 32 -12.57 -11.11 1.76
N PRO A 33 -13.60 -10.45 1.19
CA PRO A 33 -13.62 -8.99 1.14
C PRO A 33 -13.78 -8.38 2.54
N ILE A 34 -12.97 -7.37 2.82
CA ILE A 34 -13.00 -6.58 4.07
C ILE A 34 -13.73 -5.25 3.81
N TYR A 35 -13.38 -4.54 2.74
CA TYR A 35 -13.98 -3.26 2.40
C TYR A 35 -15.39 -3.44 1.83
N ARG A 36 -16.36 -2.71 2.38
CA ARG A 36 -17.75 -2.72 1.89
C ARG A 36 -18.01 -1.62 0.86
N HIS A 37 -17.48 -0.43 1.11
CA HIS A 37 -17.57 0.74 0.22
C HIS A 37 -16.17 1.26 -0.09
N PRO A 38 -15.36 0.49 -0.85
CA PRO A 38 -13.93 0.75 -0.98
C PRO A 38 -13.65 2.12 -1.62
N ARG A 39 -12.72 2.86 -1.01
CA ARG A 39 -12.23 4.14 -1.54
C ARG A 39 -10.71 4.18 -1.48
N ALA A 40 -10.08 4.53 -2.60
CA ALA A 40 -8.63 4.71 -2.66
C ALA A 40 -8.28 6.13 -2.24
N LEU A 41 -8.04 6.33 -0.94
CA LEU A 41 -7.78 7.64 -0.35
C LEU A 41 -6.36 7.73 0.21
N LEU A 42 -5.78 8.93 0.19
CA LEU A 42 -4.52 9.24 0.86
C LEU A 42 -4.58 10.61 1.51
N HIS A 43 -3.78 10.81 2.56
CA HIS A 43 -3.46 12.15 3.06
C HIS A 43 -2.88 13.00 1.92
N ALA A 44 -3.20 14.30 1.89
CA ALA A 44 -2.78 15.21 0.82
C ALA A 44 -1.26 15.14 0.50
N ASP A 45 -0.41 15.15 1.53
CA ASP A 45 1.05 15.00 1.41
C ASP A 45 1.46 13.69 0.71
N ALA A 46 0.83 12.56 1.08
CA ALA A 46 1.10 11.27 0.45
C ALA A 46 0.58 11.23 -1.00
N ALA A 47 -0.58 11.83 -1.26
CA ALA A 47 -1.13 11.93 -2.61
C ALA A 47 -0.24 12.77 -3.55
N GLU A 48 0.39 13.84 -3.06
CA GLU A 48 1.36 14.64 -3.83
C GLU A 48 2.59 13.82 -4.21
N LYS A 49 3.15 13.06 -3.26
CA LYS A 49 4.28 12.17 -3.56
C LYS A 49 3.88 11.02 -4.47
N LEU A 50 2.67 10.48 -4.34
CA LEU A 50 2.20 9.42 -5.24
C LEU A 50 2.06 9.95 -6.68
N ALA A 51 1.58 11.18 -6.86
CA ALA A 51 1.55 11.82 -8.17
C ALA A 51 2.95 11.99 -8.77
N ARG A 52 3.95 12.33 -7.94
CA ARG A 52 5.36 12.34 -8.36
C ARG A 52 5.89 10.95 -8.73
N SER A 53 5.54 9.94 -7.93
CA SER A 53 5.91 8.54 -8.18
C SER A 53 5.37 8.08 -9.53
N ALA A 54 4.12 8.41 -9.85
CA ALA A 54 3.51 8.11 -11.13
C ALA A 54 4.18 8.84 -12.30
N ALA A 55 4.59 10.09 -12.10
CA ALA A 55 5.36 10.82 -13.10
C ALA A 55 6.73 10.18 -13.37
N ILE A 56 7.43 9.72 -12.33
CA ILE A 56 8.72 9.03 -12.45
C ILE A 56 8.54 7.66 -13.11
N ALA A 57 7.55 6.87 -12.69
CA ALA A 57 7.23 5.58 -13.29
C ALA A 57 6.96 5.71 -14.79
N ARG A 58 6.18 6.72 -15.19
CA ARG A 58 5.87 6.99 -16.60
C ARG A 58 7.11 7.33 -17.43
N LEU A 59 8.08 8.06 -16.87
CA LEU A 59 9.35 8.33 -17.56
C LEU A 59 10.15 7.04 -17.80
N ALA A 60 9.95 6.02 -16.98
CA ALA A 60 10.58 4.71 -17.10
C ALA A 60 9.72 3.70 -17.90
N GLY A 61 8.56 4.09 -18.43
CA GLY A 61 7.68 3.20 -19.21
C GLY A 61 6.68 2.38 -18.38
N PHE A 62 6.44 2.75 -17.12
CA PHE A 62 5.56 2.00 -16.21
C PHE A 62 4.34 2.80 -15.76
N THR A 63 3.30 2.07 -15.35
CA THR A 63 2.12 2.61 -14.68
C THR A 63 2.04 2.09 -13.25
N LEU A 64 1.54 2.88 -12.29
CA LEU A 64 1.35 2.40 -10.92
C LEU A 64 0.07 1.54 -10.83
N LEU A 65 0.16 0.41 -10.13
CA LEU A 65 -0.99 -0.42 -9.73
C LEU A 65 -1.11 -0.41 -8.20
N ILE A 66 -2.16 0.22 -7.68
CA ILE A 66 -2.40 0.40 -6.25
C ILE A 66 -3.26 -0.74 -5.70
N TYR A 67 -2.74 -1.43 -4.68
CA TYR A 67 -3.37 -2.54 -3.99
C TYR A 67 -4.05 -2.15 -2.67
N ASP A 68 -3.49 -1.18 -1.94
CA ASP A 68 -4.14 -0.59 -0.77
C ASP A 68 -3.65 0.84 -0.55
N ALA A 69 -4.44 1.63 0.17
CA ALA A 69 -4.12 3.01 0.52
C ALA A 69 -4.66 3.28 1.93
N TYR A 70 -5.44 4.34 2.14
CA TYR A 70 -6.11 4.53 3.43
C TYR A 70 -6.94 3.30 3.84
N ARG A 71 -6.69 2.83 5.06
CA ARG A 71 -7.33 1.65 5.65
C ARG A 71 -8.08 2.04 6.93
N PRO A 72 -9.41 1.86 7.00
CA PRO A 72 -10.17 2.03 8.23
C PRO A 72 -9.60 1.18 9.38
N THR A 73 -9.72 1.67 10.60
CA THR A 73 -9.28 0.96 11.80
C THR A 73 -9.98 -0.40 11.95
N GLN A 74 -11.24 -0.50 11.52
CA GLN A 74 -11.95 -1.77 11.45
C GLN A 74 -11.24 -2.78 10.52
N ALA A 75 -10.80 -2.36 9.33
CA ALA A 75 -10.05 -3.24 8.43
C ALA A 75 -8.72 -3.69 9.02
N GLN A 76 -8.03 -2.81 9.74
CA GLN A 76 -6.82 -3.20 10.48
C GLN A 76 -7.10 -4.33 11.49
N ALA A 77 -8.27 -4.32 12.15
CA ALA A 77 -8.66 -5.39 13.05
C ALA A 77 -8.94 -6.73 12.33
N HIS A 78 -9.50 -6.70 11.10
CA HIS A 78 -9.63 -7.91 10.27
C HIS A 78 -8.27 -8.52 9.94
N LEU A 79 -7.31 -7.69 9.53
CA LEU A 79 -5.96 -8.16 9.18
C LEU A 79 -5.23 -8.71 10.40
N TRP A 80 -5.32 -8.03 11.55
CA TRP A 80 -4.71 -8.51 12.80
C TRP A 80 -5.31 -9.84 13.25
N HIS A 81 -6.63 -10.03 13.10
CA HIS A 81 -7.27 -11.31 13.41
C HIS A 81 -6.78 -12.44 12.48
N ALA A 82 -6.53 -12.16 11.20
CA ALA A 82 -6.04 -13.14 10.25
C ALA A 82 -4.54 -13.44 10.42
N CYS A 83 -3.74 -12.43 10.76
CA CYS A 83 -2.29 -12.52 10.95
C CYS A 83 -1.88 -11.69 12.19
N PRO A 84 -1.96 -12.26 13.41
CA PRO A 84 -1.56 -11.59 14.65
C PRO A 84 -0.04 -11.62 14.85
N ASP A 85 0.71 -11.22 13.81
CA ASP A 85 2.16 -11.16 13.80
C ASP A 85 2.62 -9.70 13.59
N PRO A 86 3.21 -9.05 14.60
CA PRO A 86 3.64 -7.65 14.53
C PRO A 86 4.79 -7.40 13.54
N GLN A 87 5.39 -8.44 12.96
CA GLN A 87 6.36 -8.29 11.87
C GLN A 87 5.69 -7.85 10.55
N PHE A 88 4.41 -8.16 10.37
CA PHE A 88 3.63 -7.88 9.15
C PHE A 88 2.43 -6.98 9.42
N VAL A 89 1.65 -7.28 10.46
CA VAL A 89 0.45 -6.52 10.77
C VAL A 89 0.63 -5.80 12.10
N VAL A 90 0.61 -4.48 12.09
CA VAL A 90 0.73 -3.72 13.35
C VAL A 90 -0.48 -3.96 14.26
N PRO A 91 -0.29 -4.14 15.58
CA PRO A 91 -1.39 -4.21 16.53
C PRO A 91 -2.35 -3.01 16.40
N VAL A 92 -3.65 -3.27 16.54
CA VAL A 92 -4.72 -2.30 16.29
C VAL A 92 -4.58 -1.06 17.18
N GLU A 93 -4.14 -1.26 18.43
CA GLU A 93 -3.95 -0.21 19.44
C GLU A 93 -2.82 0.78 19.11
N ILE A 94 -1.86 0.39 18.28
CA ILE A 94 -0.77 1.25 17.82
C ILE A 94 -1.24 2.10 16.61
N GLY A 95 -2.12 1.52 15.79
CA GLY A 95 -2.69 2.13 14.60
C GLY A 95 -1.74 2.13 13.40
N SER A 96 -2.25 1.64 12.27
CA SER A 96 -1.51 1.52 11.01
C SER A 96 -1.24 2.88 10.35
N ASN A 97 -0.11 2.99 9.65
CA ASN A 97 0.19 4.14 8.80
C ASN A 97 -0.81 4.25 7.62
N HIS A 98 -1.45 3.14 7.23
CA HIS A 98 -2.59 3.19 6.32
C HIS A 98 -3.79 3.92 6.96
N SER A 99 -4.06 3.70 8.26
CA SER A 99 -5.13 4.40 8.99
C SER A 99 -4.83 5.89 9.27
N ARG A 100 -3.58 6.32 9.04
CA ARG A 100 -3.16 7.73 9.01
C ARG A 100 -3.26 8.33 7.60
N GLY A 101 -3.54 7.51 6.59
CA GLY A 101 -3.56 7.91 5.17
C GLY A 101 -2.17 8.18 4.58
N THR A 102 -1.10 7.74 5.24
CA THR A 102 0.28 8.08 4.87
C THR A 102 1.07 6.93 4.26
N ALA A 103 0.44 5.76 4.13
CA ALA A 103 0.99 4.57 3.49
C ALA A 103 0.18 4.14 2.27
N VAL A 104 0.84 3.43 1.35
CA VAL A 104 0.28 2.91 0.11
C VAL A 104 0.98 1.59 -0.23
N ASP A 105 0.19 0.61 -0.66
CA ASP A 105 0.67 -0.67 -1.16
C ASP A 105 0.49 -0.71 -2.67
N LEU A 106 1.56 -1.01 -3.41
CA LEU A 106 1.50 -0.98 -4.87
C LEU A 106 2.56 -1.84 -5.57
N THR A 107 2.36 -2.01 -6.87
CA THR A 107 3.36 -2.51 -7.82
C THR A 107 3.38 -1.64 -9.09
N LEU A 108 4.12 -2.07 -10.10
CA LEU A 108 4.19 -1.46 -11.42
C LEU A 108 3.51 -2.36 -12.46
N LEU A 109 2.87 -1.74 -13.44
CA LEU A 109 2.48 -2.36 -14.70
C LEU A 109 3.49 -1.98 -15.78
N ASP A 110 3.85 -2.94 -16.62
CA ASP A 110 4.67 -2.71 -17.81
C ASP A 110 3.88 -2.09 -18.98
N GLU A 111 4.54 -1.93 -20.13
CA GLU A 111 3.94 -1.36 -21.35
C GLU A 111 2.77 -2.18 -21.92
N SER A 112 2.71 -3.48 -21.60
CA SER A 112 1.60 -4.36 -21.98
C SER A 112 0.42 -4.30 -21.01
N GLY A 113 0.59 -3.60 -19.88
CA GLY A 113 -0.40 -3.50 -18.82
C GLY A 113 -0.34 -4.64 -17.80
N GLU A 114 0.69 -5.49 -17.87
CA GLU A 114 0.86 -6.62 -16.97
C GLU A 114 1.64 -6.21 -15.72
N ALA A 115 1.21 -6.70 -14.56
CA ALA A 115 1.88 -6.42 -13.30
C ALA A 115 3.27 -7.07 -13.28
N LEU A 116 4.28 -6.34 -12.82
CA LEU A 116 5.62 -6.88 -12.70
C LEU A 116 5.66 -8.02 -11.68
N GLU A 117 6.31 -9.11 -12.07
CA GLU A 117 6.60 -10.24 -11.19
C GLU A 117 7.57 -9.84 -10.08
N MET A 118 7.13 -9.97 -8.83
CA MET A 118 7.90 -9.57 -7.65
C MET A 118 8.44 -10.77 -6.88
N GLY A 119 8.25 -12.00 -7.36
CA GLY A 119 8.79 -13.23 -6.76
C GLY A 119 8.12 -13.66 -5.45
N ALA A 120 7.16 -12.87 -4.97
CA ALA A 120 6.22 -13.19 -3.89
C ALA A 120 4.91 -12.46 -4.19
N GLY A 121 3.78 -13.03 -3.78
CA GLY A 121 2.48 -12.36 -3.91
C GLY A 121 2.40 -11.12 -3.02
N PHE A 122 1.43 -10.25 -3.31
CA PHE A 122 0.95 -9.28 -2.31
C PHE A 122 0.41 -10.06 -1.11
N ASP A 123 0.57 -9.52 0.11
CA ASP A 123 0.07 -10.14 1.34
C ASP A 123 0.70 -11.51 1.70
N ASP A 124 1.80 -11.89 1.04
CA ASP A 124 2.55 -13.09 1.41
C ASP A 124 3.37 -12.84 2.69
N MET A 125 2.79 -13.17 3.85
CA MET A 125 3.35 -12.91 5.19
C MET A 125 4.48 -13.87 5.58
N ARG A 126 5.44 -14.07 4.67
CA ARG A 126 6.64 -14.90 4.86
C ARG A 126 7.88 -14.09 4.50
N ALA A 127 9.04 -14.59 4.91
CA ALA A 127 10.32 -13.92 4.67
C ALA A 127 10.62 -13.66 3.17
N ILE A 128 10.01 -14.41 2.24
CA ILE A 128 10.17 -14.22 0.79
C ILE A 128 9.69 -12.82 0.32
N SER A 129 8.81 -12.18 1.09
CA SER A 129 8.30 -10.84 0.81
C SER A 129 9.22 -9.72 1.27
N HIS A 130 10.25 -10.02 2.05
CA HIS A 130 11.23 -9.02 2.47
C HIS A 130 11.88 -8.36 1.24
N SER A 131 11.96 -7.03 1.24
CA SER A 131 12.35 -6.20 0.08
C SER A 131 13.68 -6.60 -0.59
N TYR A 132 14.59 -7.21 0.18
CA TYR A 132 15.92 -7.65 -0.28
C TYR A 132 16.17 -9.15 -0.06
N ASN A 133 15.11 -9.96 -0.06
CA ASN A 133 15.26 -11.41 0.09
C ASN A 133 16.10 -12.00 -1.07
N PRO A 134 17.18 -12.75 -0.79
CA PRO A 134 18.07 -13.28 -1.83
C PRO A 134 17.53 -14.50 -2.58
N ASP A 135 16.45 -15.13 -2.10
CA ASP A 135 15.88 -16.36 -2.64
C ASP A 135 14.86 -16.11 -3.76
N VAL A 136 14.52 -14.84 -4.04
CA VAL A 136 13.66 -14.50 -5.19
C VAL A 136 14.47 -14.52 -6.50
N PRO A 137 13.83 -14.79 -7.65
CA PRO A 137 14.50 -14.69 -8.94
C PRO A 137 15.16 -13.32 -9.17
N VAL A 138 16.31 -13.29 -9.84
CA VAL A 138 17.04 -12.03 -10.13
C VAL A 138 16.17 -10.99 -10.83
N ALA A 139 15.29 -11.43 -11.75
CA ALA A 139 14.35 -10.54 -12.42
C ALA A 139 13.37 -9.88 -11.43
N ALA A 140 12.82 -10.65 -10.50
CA ALA A 140 11.94 -10.13 -9.44
C ALA A 140 12.68 -9.13 -8.54
N GLN A 141 13.92 -9.42 -8.13
CA GLN A 141 14.69 -8.47 -7.33
C GLN A 141 14.98 -7.17 -8.08
N ARG A 142 15.23 -7.23 -9.40
CA ARG A 142 15.37 -6.01 -10.23
C ARG A 142 14.08 -5.20 -10.24
N ASN A 143 12.92 -5.85 -10.34
CA ASN A 143 11.61 -5.18 -10.29
C ASN A 143 11.37 -4.52 -8.92
N ARG A 144 11.68 -5.21 -7.81
CA ARG A 144 11.61 -4.63 -6.45
C ARG A 144 12.52 -3.42 -6.29
N LEU A 145 13.75 -3.48 -6.81
CA LEU A 145 14.70 -2.36 -6.77
C LEU A 145 14.21 -1.17 -7.62
N LEU A 146 13.62 -1.43 -8.78
CA LEU A 146 13.03 -0.41 -9.63
C LEU A 146 11.86 0.30 -8.92
N LEU A 147 10.92 -0.47 -8.36
CA LEU A 147 9.80 0.07 -7.59
C LEU A 147 10.32 0.91 -6.41
N ASN A 148 11.28 0.39 -5.63
CA ASN A 148 11.92 1.13 -4.55
C ASN A 148 12.54 2.45 -5.02
N ALA A 149 13.25 2.45 -6.16
CA ALA A 149 13.87 3.66 -6.70
C ALA A 149 12.83 4.71 -7.13
N ILE A 150 11.73 4.28 -7.75
CA ILE A 150 10.63 5.17 -8.16
C ILE A 150 10.00 5.83 -6.93
N MET A 151 9.63 5.03 -5.92
CA MET A 151 8.96 5.49 -4.71
C MET A 151 9.89 6.37 -3.86
N PHE A 152 11.16 5.96 -3.70
CA PHE A 152 12.17 6.75 -3.00
C PHE A 152 12.45 8.08 -3.69
N GLY A 153 12.54 8.10 -5.02
CA GLY A 153 12.74 9.32 -5.81
C GLY A 153 11.61 10.35 -5.65
N ALA A 154 10.40 9.88 -5.32
CA ALA A 154 9.27 10.74 -4.96
C ALA A 154 9.22 11.13 -3.46
N GLY A 155 10.08 10.52 -2.65
CA GLY A 155 10.25 10.81 -1.22
C GLY A 155 9.37 9.98 -0.31
N PHE A 156 8.98 8.77 -0.73
CA PHE A 156 8.51 7.69 0.16
C PHE A 156 9.70 6.91 0.73
N VAL A 157 9.45 6.14 1.79
CA VAL A 157 10.35 5.09 2.29
C VAL A 157 9.64 3.74 2.20
N GLY A 158 10.37 2.69 1.81
CA GLY A 158 9.85 1.32 1.77
C GLY A 158 10.03 0.60 3.10
N MET A 159 9.34 -0.53 3.28
CA MET A 159 9.48 -1.39 4.45
C MET A 159 10.43 -2.57 4.17
N ALA A 160 11.16 -3.01 5.20
CA ALA A 160 12.12 -4.12 5.05
C ALA A 160 11.42 -5.47 4.85
N THR A 161 10.25 -5.66 5.48
CA THR A 161 9.51 -6.93 5.51
C THR A 161 8.53 -7.10 4.35
N GLU A 162 8.18 -6.02 3.64
CA GLU A 162 7.15 -6.02 2.59
C GLU A 162 7.63 -5.24 1.37
N TRP A 163 7.72 -5.92 0.22
CA TRP A 163 8.20 -5.30 -1.02
C TRP A 163 7.22 -4.29 -1.64
N TRP A 164 5.93 -4.36 -1.28
CA TRP A 164 4.86 -3.55 -1.82
C TRP A 164 4.58 -2.26 -1.02
N HIS A 165 5.00 -2.21 0.25
CA HIS A 165 4.60 -1.17 1.20
C HIS A 165 5.53 0.04 1.13
N PHE A 166 4.92 1.23 0.99
CA PHE A 166 5.61 2.51 1.02
C PHE A 166 4.87 3.53 1.87
N GLU A 167 5.61 4.33 2.63
CA GLU A 167 5.03 5.33 3.52
C GLU A 167 5.79 6.66 3.54
N LEU A 168 5.14 7.71 4.02
CA LEU A 168 5.80 8.97 4.28
C LEU A 168 6.90 8.81 5.34
N PRO A 169 8.04 9.52 5.21
CA PRO A 169 8.96 9.68 6.32
C PRO A 169 8.23 10.23 7.55
N ASN A 170 8.49 9.63 8.71
CA ASN A 170 7.83 9.97 9.98
C ASN A 170 6.29 9.84 9.93
N ALA A 171 5.77 8.87 9.17
CA ALA A 171 4.32 8.61 9.03
C ALA A 171 3.57 8.53 10.37
N ARG A 172 4.23 8.09 11.44
CA ARG A 172 3.66 7.98 12.80
C ARG A 172 3.34 9.32 13.46
N ASP A 173 3.95 10.43 13.01
CA ASP A 173 3.69 11.77 13.53
C ASP A 173 2.33 12.32 13.06
N TYR A 174 1.76 11.75 12.01
CA TYR A 174 0.42 12.08 11.53
C TYR A 174 -0.64 11.46 12.46
N PRO A 175 -1.76 12.13 12.74
CA PRO A 175 -2.81 11.58 13.60
C PRO A 175 -3.48 10.36 12.94
N LEU A 176 -4.02 9.46 13.76
CA LEU A 176 -5.00 8.48 13.27
C LEU A 176 -6.26 9.23 12.84
N LEU A 177 -6.87 8.75 11.76
CA LEU A 177 -8.09 9.32 11.20
C LEU A 177 -9.29 8.47 11.62
N ASP A 178 -10.44 9.10 11.78
CA ASP A 178 -11.71 8.40 11.91
C ASP A 178 -12.01 7.60 10.63
N ASP A 179 -12.82 6.55 10.75
CA ASP A 179 -13.14 5.66 9.63
C ASP A 179 -13.92 6.41 8.52
N HIS A 180 -13.32 6.53 7.34
CA HIS A 180 -13.90 7.28 6.20
C HIS A 180 -14.74 6.43 5.22
N PHE A 181 -14.78 5.11 5.40
CA PHE A 181 -15.69 4.19 4.72
C PHE A 181 -15.86 2.88 5.49
N ASP A 182 -16.94 2.16 5.22
CA ASP A 182 -17.33 0.97 5.98
C ASP A 182 -16.56 -0.29 5.57
N CYS A 183 -16.32 -1.16 6.54
CA CYS A 183 -15.92 -2.55 6.33
C CYS A 183 -17.07 -3.52 6.62
N TYR A 184 -17.01 -4.73 6.09
CA TYR A 184 -17.87 -5.81 6.53
C TYR A 184 -17.65 -6.09 8.02
N PRO A 185 -18.66 -6.53 8.79
CA PRO A 185 -18.46 -6.87 10.19
C PRO A 185 -17.45 -8.02 10.34
N LEU A 186 -16.62 -7.95 11.39
CA LEU A 186 -15.84 -9.09 11.87
C LEU A 186 -16.80 -10.21 12.27
N THR A 187 -16.95 -11.22 11.42
CA THR A 187 -17.62 -12.46 11.79
C THR A 187 -16.69 -13.29 12.65
N ARG A 188 -17.16 -13.66 13.85
CA ARG A 188 -16.47 -14.62 14.74
C ARG A 188 -16.34 -16.00 14.11
#